data_AF-A0A9N7BGC0-F1
#
_entry.id   AF-A0A9N7BGC0-F1
#
_cell.length_a   1.000
_cell.length_b   1.000
_cell.length_c   1.000
_cell.angle_alpha   90.00
_cell.angle_beta   90.00
_cell.angle_gamma   90.00
#
_symmetry.space_group_name_H-M   'P 1'
#
loop_
_entity.id
_entity.type
_entity.pdbx_description
1 polymer ?
#
loop_
_entity_poly.entity_id
_entity_poly.type
_entity_poly.pdbx_seq_one_letter_code
_entity_poly.pdbx_strand_id
1 'polypeptide(L)'
;MFKKYIFILILFIASIARAEIIEVDSLNKIKQDFKENYNKNYVPQDLLVVTVLDEFLFKSLVPIVEQLDTDIYLTLAPLLRNINKDLKAIYINQLILTNDSYKKELQESDFPNFVNEMSNSKIPIIAVNDGFTGNFNNIPKFEIWFADYLKKNFDIDFSNSFPNNNYIIFNNFDSFANTYPVFYKGILTSNNISEAEMMLNFLVQMNFIPKCFIMISSSIELLSSMELQLGSYSSNILFIGYHYNNKNTPKNKDVAYYTKLINDVISQINKLKRNNPPLKNNNAKGKNPYDTNK
;
A
#
# COMPACT_ATOMS: atom_id res chain seq x y z
N MET A 1 -6.53 -12.11 52.48
CA MET A 1 -6.00 -12.77 51.27
C MET A 1 -6.65 -12.31 49.96
N PHE A 2 -7.91 -11.81 49.95
CA PHE A 2 -8.61 -11.37 48.72
C PHE A 2 -7.95 -10.21 47.93
N LYS A 3 -7.28 -9.28 48.60
CA LYS A 3 -6.65 -8.11 47.93
C LYS A 3 -5.42 -8.44 47.07
N LYS A 4 -4.69 -9.53 47.36
CA LYS A 4 -3.51 -9.95 46.57
C LYS A 4 -3.90 -10.54 45.21
N TYR A 5 -5.05 -11.20 45.12
CA TYR A 5 -5.51 -11.82 43.87
C TYR A 5 -6.13 -10.82 42.89
N ILE A 6 -6.75 -9.74 43.38
CA ILE A 6 -7.27 -8.66 42.53
C ILE A 6 -6.11 -7.91 41.83
N PHE A 7 -4.97 -7.73 42.49
CA PHE A 7 -3.81 -7.08 41.89
C PHE A 7 -3.15 -7.94 40.79
N ILE A 8 -3.15 -9.27 40.95
CA ILE A 8 -2.66 -10.22 39.92
C ILE A 8 -3.63 -10.28 38.72
N LEU A 9 -4.94 -10.15 38.95
CA LEU A 9 -5.94 -10.12 37.88
C LEU A 9 -5.83 -8.84 37.02
N ILE A 10 -5.58 -7.69 37.65
CA ILE A 10 -5.37 -6.40 36.96
C ILE A 10 -4.05 -6.40 36.16
N LEU A 11 -2.99 -7.04 36.68
CA LEU A 11 -1.73 -7.24 35.95
C LEU A 11 -1.88 -8.17 34.72
N PHE A 12 -2.84 -9.10 34.74
CA PHE A 12 -3.15 -9.96 33.59
C PHE A 12 -3.97 -9.25 32.51
N ILE A 13 -4.85 -8.32 32.89
CA ILE A 13 -5.66 -7.54 31.94
C ILE A 13 -4.81 -6.47 31.23
N ALA A 14 -3.77 -5.93 31.90
CA ALA A 14 -2.84 -4.98 31.29
C ALA A 14 -1.82 -5.61 30.32
N SER A 15 -1.87 -6.92 30.07
CA SER A 15 -0.84 -7.66 29.34
C SER A 15 -1.16 -7.97 27.86
N ILE A 16 -2.31 -7.62 27.28
CA ILE A 16 -2.68 -8.21 25.97
C ILE A 16 -3.44 -7.28 25.00
N ALA A 17 -3.13 -5.98 24.96
CA ALA A 17 -3.29 -5.27 23.69
C ALA A 17 -2.07 -5.63 22.82
N ARG A 18 -2.13 -6.80 22.16
CA ARG A 18 -1.13 -7.23 21.15
C ARG A 18 -1.38 -6.60 19.78
N ALA A 19 -2.50 -5.90 19.67
CA ALA A 19 -2.92 -5.18 18.52
C ALA A 19 -3.70 -3.94 18.95
N GLU A 20 -3.51 -2.84 18.23
CA GLU A 20 -4.32 -1.64 18.37
C GLU A 20 -4.59 -1.06 16.99
N ILE A 21 -5.85 -0.75 16.69
CA ILE A 21 -6.21 0.02 15.50
C ILE A 21 -6.66 1.41 15.95
N ILE A 22 -5.91 2.43 15.53
CA ILE A 22 -6.06 3.82 15.94
C ILE A 22 -6.61 4.61 14.74
N GLU A 23 -7.76 5.24 14.90
CA GLU A 23 -8.29 6.14 13.88
C GLU A 23 -7.51 7.47 13.90
N VAL A 24 -7.04 7.89 12.72
CA VAL A 24 -6.29 9.13 12.52
C VAL A 24 -6.78 9.85 11.28
N ASP A 25 -6.76 11.18 11.30
CA ASP A 25 -7.21 12.04 10.20
C ASP A 25 -6.05 12.81 9.53
N SER A 26 -4.83 12.64 10.03
CA SER A 26 -3.66 13.38 9.56
C SER A 26 -2.34 12.66 9.84
N LEU A 27 -1.37 12.84 8.93
CA LEU A 27 -0.02 12.30 9.10
C LEU A 27 0.68 12.84 10.35
N ASN A 28 0.37 14.08 10.76
CA ASN A 28 0.97 14.67 11.97
C ASN A 28 0.60 13.90 13.25
N LYS A 29 -0.62 13.38 13.36
CA LYS A 29 -1.02 12.54 14.50
C LYS A 29 -0.23 11.23 14.52
N ILE A 30 -0.04 10.60 13.36
CA ILE A 30 0.82 9.41 13.20
C ILE A 30 2.26 9.73 13.65
N LYS A 31 2.84 10.84 13.16
CA LYS A 31 4.20 11.27 13.54
C LYS A 31 4.34 11.49 15.05
N GLN A 32 3.36 12.15 15.67
CA GLN A 32 3.36 12.42 17.09
C GLN A 32 3.30 11.13 17.91
N ASP A 33 2.31 10.28 17.62
CA ASP A 33 2.13 8.99 18.30
C ASP A 33 3.37 8.11 18.14
N PHE A 34 3.91 8.03 16.92
CA PHE A 34 5.13 7.27 16.64
C PHE A 34 6.32 7.71 17.50
N LYS A 35 6.53 9.02 17.62
CA LYS A 35 7.63 9.59 18.40
C LYS A 35 7.45 9.39 19.91
N GLU A 36 6.21 9.43 20.39
CA GLU A 36 5.89 9.29 21.81
C GLU A 36 5.97 7.82 22.26
N ASN A 37 5.45 6.90 21.44
CA ASN A 37 5.18 5.53 21.86
C ASN A 37 6.11 4.46 21.26
N TYR A 38 6.74 4.69 20.10
CA TYR A 38 7.53 3.65 19.43
C TYR A 38 9.00 4.00 19.28
N ASN A 39 9.34 5.19 18.78
CA ASN A 39 10.73 5.57 18.51
C ASN A 39 11.63 5.58 19.78
N LYS A 40 11.04 5.83 20.96
CA LYS A 40 11.79 5.81 22.23
C LYS A 40 11.89 4.43 22.86
N ASN A 41 10.96 3.53 22.53
CA ASN A 41 10.77 2.27 23.24
C ASN A 41 11.33 1.06 22.47
N TYR A 42 11.63 1.24 21.18
CA TYR A 42 12.17 0.21 20.31
C TYR A 42 13.46 0.68 19.65
N VAL A 43 14.39 -0.24 19.43
CA VAL A 43 15.52 0.00 18.55
C VAL A 43 15.05 -0.09 17.08
N PRO A 44 15.64 0.66 16.13
CA PRO A 44 15.11 0.78 14.77
C PRO A 44 14.84 -0.56 14.06
N GLN A 45 15.71 -1.55 14.22
CA GLN A 45 15.58 -2.87 13.61
C GLN A 45 14.43 -3.74 14.17
N ASP A 46 13.88 -3.37 15.33
CA ASP A 46 12.73 -4.05 15.93
C ASP A 46 11.40 -3.52 15.34
N LEU A 47 11.45 -2.46 14.54
CA LEU A 47 10.28 -1.83 13.94
C LEU A 47 10.16 -2.19 12.45
N LEU A 48 8.92 -2.24 11.97
CA LEU A 48 8.61 -2.15 10.55
C LEU A 48 7.44 -1.18 10.36
N VAL A 49 7.67 -0.13 9.58
CA VAL A 49 6.60 0.76 9.14
C VAL A 49 6.16 0.34 7.74
N VAL A 50 4.87 0.10 7.56
CA VAL A 50 4.28 -0.25 6.28
C VAL A 50 3.22 0.77 5.92
N THR A 51 3.37 1.42 4.77
CA THR A 51 2.39 2.34 4.21
C THR A 51 1.70 1.70 3.02
N VAL A 52 0.39 1.55 3.10
CA VAL A 52 -0.41 1.16 1.93
C VAL A 52 -0.63 2.42 1.10
N LEU A 53 -0.25 2.37 -0.17
CA LEU A 53 -0.25 3.54 -1.07
C LEU A 53 -1.60 3.79 -1.74
N ASP A 54 -2.67 3.24 -1.17
CA ASP A 54 -4.06 3.33 -1.63
C ASP A 54 -4.57 4.80 -1.64
N GLU A 55 -5.77 5.05 -1.13
CA GLU A 55 -6.30 6.40 -0.95
C GLU A 55 -5.49 7.25 0.05
N PHE A 56 -4.54 6.65 0.77
CA PHE A 56 -3.63 7.35 1.65
C PHE A 56 -2.62 8.24 0.91
N LEU A 57 -2.05 7.78 -0.22
CA LEU A 57 -0.90 8.48 -0.83
C LEU A 57 -1.33 9.69 -1.65
N PHE A 58 -2.26 9.49 -2.58
CA PHE A 58 -2.69 10.52 -3.53
C PHE A 58 -4.14 10.91 -3.30
N LYS A 59 -4.43 12.19 -3.49
CA LYS A 59 -5.82 12.67 -3.53
C LYS A 59 -6.58 11.94 -4.63
N SER A 60 -7.69 11.34 -4.26
CA SER A 60 -8.52 10.63 -5.23
C SER A 60 -9.07 11.60 -6.29
N LEU A 61 -8.93 11.20 -7.55
CA LEU A 61 -9.45 11.94 -8.70
C LEU A 61 -10.84 11.46 -9.13
N VAL A 62 -11.13 10.19 -8.84
CA VAL A 62 -12.43 9.57 -9.06
C VAL A 62 -13.18 9.70 -7.73
N PRO A 63 -14.41 10.20 -7.74
CA PRO A 63 -15.14 10.30 -6.51
C PRO A 63 -15.40 8.89 -5.98
N ILE A 64 -15.09 8.67 -4.71
CA ILE A 64 -15.56 7.46 -4.01
C ILE A 64 -17.08 7.55 -4.06
N VAL A 65 -17.76 6.48 -4.47
CA VAL A 65 -19.22 6.47 -4.70
C VAL A 65 -19.98 7.00 -3.47
N GLU A 66 -19.46 6.73 -2.28
CA GLU A 66 -20.01 7.16 -0.99
C GLU A 66 -19.86 8.66 -0.71
N GLN A 67 -18.98 9.34 -1.46
CA GLN A 67 -18.71 10.78 -1.35
C GLN A 67 -19.41 11.61 -2.45
N LEU A 68 -20.16 10.97 -3.34
CA LEU A 68 -20.97 11.67 -4.33
C LEU A 68 -22.28 12.14 -3.74
N ASP A 69 -22.67 13.36 -4.10
CA ASP A 69 -24.06 13.79 -3.95
C ASP A 69 -24.98 12.80 -4.68
N THR A 70 -26.15 12.52 -4.09
CA THR A 70 -27.07 11.49 -4.60
C THR A 70 -27.50 11.77 -6.04
N ASP A 71 -27.72 13.04 -6.41
CA ASP A 71 -28.14 13.40 -7.76
C ASP A 71 -27.00 13.25 -8.78
N ILE A 72 -25.77 13.57 -8.35
CA ILE A 72 -24.56 13.31 -9.14
C ILE A 72 -24.37 11.81 -9.35
N TYR A 73 -24.49 11.01 -8.29
CA TYR A 73 -24.38 9.55 -8.37
C TYR A 73 -25.41 8.96 -9.33
N LEU A 74 -26.68 9.33 -9.20
CA LEU A 74 -27.75 8.83 -10.07
C LEU A 74 -27.50 9.15 -11.54
N THR A 75 -26.91 10.31 -11.83
CA THR A 75 -26.54 10.71 -13.19
C THR A 75 -25.36 9.89 -13.74
N LEU A 76 -24.37 9.57 -12.89
CA LEU A 76 -23.17 8.83 -13.30
C LEU A 76 -23.35 7.31 -13.28
N ALA A 77 -24.33 6.79 -12.53
CA ALA A 77 -24.54 5.36 -12.31
C ALA A 77 -24.63 4.52 -13.61
N PRO A 78 -25.29 4.97 -14.70
CA PRO A 78 -25.29 4.22 -15.95
C PRO A 78 -23.89 4.06 -16.56
N LEU A 79 -23.04 5.10 -16.49
CA LEU A 79 -21.67 5.05 -17.00
C LEU A 79 -20.80 4.15 -16.13
N LEU A 80 -20.92 4.26 -14.81
CA LEU A 80 -20.19 3.42 -13.84
C LEU A 80 -20.55 1.93 -14.00
N ARG A 81 -21.83 1.61 -14.27
CA ARG A 81 -22.26 0.23 -14.53
C ARG A 81 -21.60 -0.36 -15.78
N ASN A 82 -21.35 0.45 -16.81
CA ASN A 82 -20.66 -0.02 -18.02
C ASN A 82 -19.20 -0.32 -17.72
N ILE A 83 -18.55 0.49 -16.88
CA ILE A 83 -17.18 0.22 -16.41
C ILE A 83 -17.13 -1.08 -15.60
N ASN A 84 -18.01 -1.27 -14.62
CA ASN A 84 -17.95 -2.42 -13.71
C ASN A 84 -18.16 -3.77 -14.41
N LYS A 85 -18.73 -3.80 -15.62
CA LYS A 85 -18.87 -5.00 -16.44
C LYS A 85 -17.64 -5.32 -17.27
N ASP A 86 -16.72 -4.38 -17.42
CA ASP A 86 -15.48 -4.57 -18.17
C ASP A 86 -14.45 -5.29 -17.29
N LEU A 87 -13.99 -6.46 -17.73
CA LEU A 87 -12.94 -7.23 -17.04
C LEU A 87 -11.63 -6.43 -16.88
N LYS A 88 -11.40 -5.40 -17.71
CA LYS A 88 -10.24 -4.51 -17.63
C LYS A 88 -10.43 -3.35 -16.64
N ALA A 89 -11.58 -3.22 -15.98
CA ALA A 89 -11.82 -2.17 -14.98
C ALA A 89 -10.83 -2.23 -13.81
N ILE A 90 -10.28 -3.41 -13.51
CA ILE A 90 -9.21 -3.60 -12.53
C ILE A 90 -7.97 -2.73 -12.78
N TYR A 91 -7.77 -2.23 -14.01
CA TYR A 91 -6.61 -1.41 -14.40
C TYR A 91 -6.82 0.11 -14.29
N ILE A 92 -7.97 0.56 -13.78
CA ILE A 92 -8.33 1.99 -13.75
C ILE A 92 -7.32 2.82 -12.96
N ASN A 93 -6.91 2.35 -11.78
CA ASN A 93 -5.99 3.08 -10.91
C ASN A 93 -4.66 3.35 -11.63
N GLN A 94 -4.13 2.35 -12.34
CA GLN A 94 -2.87 2.47 -13.09
C GLN A 94 -3.03 3.32 -14.35
N LEU A 95 -4.18 3.24 -15.04
CA LEU A 95 -4.49 4.14 -16.16
C LEU A 95 -4.52 5.59 -15.73
N ILE A 96 -5.19 5.87 -14.62
CA ILE A 96 -5.25 7.21 -14.05
C ILE A 96 -3.86 7.65 -13.62
N LEU A 97 -3.10 6.79 -12.95
CA LEU A 97 -1.75 7.08 -12.49
C LEU A 97 -0.77 7.43 -13.62
N THR A 98 -0.89 6.75 -14.75
CA THR A 98 0.04 6.88 -15.90
C THR A 98 -0.39 7.91 -16.92
N ASN A 99 -1.53 8.58 -16.75
CA ASN A 99 -2.01 9.57 -17.69
C ASN A 99 -1.67 10.99 -17.21
N ASP A 100 -0.82 11.67 -17.99
CA ASP A 100 -0.31 13.02 -17.71
C ASP A 100 -1.41 14.11 -17.64
N SER A 101 -2.59 13.84 -18.19
CA SER A 101 -3.75 14.75 -18.08
C SER A 101 -4.29 14.83 -16.66
N TYR A 102 -3.94 13.85 -15.81
CA TYR A 102 -4.40 13.73 -14.44
C TYR A 102 -3.25 14.00 -13.48
N LYS A 103 -3.02 15.28 -13.18
CA LYS A 103 -2.03 15.70 -12.19
C LYS A 103 -2.29 15.01 -10.85
N LYS A 104 -1.27 14.35 -10.31
CA LYS A 104 -1.28 13.73 -8.98
C LYS A 104 -0.85 14.74 -7.93
N GLU A 105 -1.53 14.69 -6.80
CA GLU A 105 -1.23 15.48 -5.62
C GLU A 105 -1.21 14.54 -4.43
N LEU A 106 -0.20 14.69 -3.57
CA LEU A 106 -0.17 13.94 -2.31
C LEU A 106 -1.33 14.36 -1.43
N GLN A 107 -1.91 13.39 -0.73
CA GLN A 107 -2.89 13.64 0.33
C GLN A 107 -2.26 14.48 1.44
N GLU A 108 -1.04 14.12 1.81
CA GLU A 108 -0.23 14.74 2.87
C GLU A 108 1.08 15.25 2.26
N SER A 109 1.24 16.57 2.16
CA SER A 109 2.43 17.17 1.54
C SER A 109 3.74 16.87 2.29
N ASP A 110 3.65 16.54 3.58
CA ASP A 110 4.80 16.20 4.43
C ASP A 110 5.18 14.71 4.40
N PHE A 111 4.47 13.88 3.62
CA PHE A 111 4.75 12.45 3.52
C PHE A 111 6.19 12.12 3.06
N PRO A 112 6.81 12.84 2.11
CA PRO A 112 8.20 12.59 1.74
C PRO A 112 9.16 12.80 2.93
N ASN A 113 8.92 13.83 3.75
CA ASN A 113 9.71 14.08 4.96
C ASN A 113 9.53 12.95 5.98
N PHE A 114 8.31 12.43 6.14
CA PHE A 114 8.06 11.27 7.00
C PHE A 114 8.87 10.03 6.56
N VAL A 115 8.88 9.71 5.27
CA VAL A 115 9.69 8.60 4.72
C VAL A 115 11.18 8.84 4.98
N ASN A 116 11.66 10.07 4.72
CA ASN A 116 13.04 10.46 4.96
C ASN A 116 13.44 10.40 6.45
N GLU A 117 12.58 10.83 7.37
CA GLU A 117 12.79 10.74 8.82
C GLU A 117 12.97 9.29 9.27
N MET A 118 12.12 8.36 8.78
CA MET A 118 12.24 6.93 9.08
C MET A 118 13.54 6.35 8.54
N SER A 119 13.85 6.61 7.27
CA SER A 119 15.09 6.17 6.64
C SER A 119 16.34 6.68 7.37
N ASN A 120 16.38 7.97 7.72
CA ASN A 120 17.50 8.58 8.45
C ASN A 120 17.66 8.02 9.86
N SER A 121 16.55 7.61 10.48
CA SER A 121 16.53 6.95 11.78
C SER A 121 16.83 5.45 11.71
N LYS A 122 17.12 4.93 10.50
CA LYS A 122 17.36 3.51 10.21
C LYS A 122 16.17 2.61 10.56
N ILE A 123 14.97 3.18 10.62
CA ILE A 123 13.72 2.44 10.83
C ILE A 123 13.28 1.91 9.45
N PRO A 124 13.15 0.58 9.27
CA PRO A 124 12.64 0.03 8.03
C PRO A 124 11.23 0.56 7.73
N ILE A 125 11.09 1.21 6.57
CA ILE A 125 9.82 1.64 6.01
C ILE A 125 9.64 1.07 4.61
N ILE A 126 8.53 0.39 4.37
CA ILE A 126 8.17 -0.13 3.04
C ILE A 126 6.79 0.36 2.64
N ALA A 127 6.55 0.36 1.34
CA ALA A 127 5.25 0.63 0.78
C ALA A 127 4.62 -0.65 0.21
N VAL A 128 3.30 -0.73 0.26
CA VAL A 128 2.51 -1.76 -0.42
C VAL A 128 1.55 -1.09 -1.38
N ASN A 129 1.43 -1.64 -2.58
CA ASN A 129 0.41 -1.22 -3.51
C ASN A 129 -0.29 -2.44 -4.13
N ASP A 130 -1.59 -2.28 -4.38
CA ASP A 130 -2.48 -3.22 -5.06
C ASP A 130 -2.25 -3.29 -6.59
N GLY A 131 -1.17 -2.69 -7.07
CA GLY A 131 -0.86 -2.54 -8.48
C GLY A 131 -0.41 -3.81 -9.18
N PHE A 132 -0.17 -3.69 -10.48
CA PHE A 132 0.26 -4.79 -11.34
C PHE A 132 1.73 -4.69 -11.68
N THR A 133 2.37 -5.83 -11.91
CA THR A 133 3.79 -5.90 -12.33
C THR A 133 3.93 -6.13 -13.83
N GLY A 134 5.09 -5.82 -14.40
CA GLY A 134 5.42 -6.03 -15.80
C GLY A 134 4.84 -4.96 -16.74
N ASN A 135 4.59 -5.35 -18.00
CA ASN A 135 4.22 -4.44 -19.08
C ASN A 135 2.85 -3.80 -18.82
N PHE A 136 2.77 -2.48 -18.93
CA PHE A 136 1.53 -1.71 -18.86
C PHE A 136 1.57 -0.58 -19.91
N ASN A 137 0.80 -0.73 -20.97
CA ASN A 137 0.89 0.11 -22.17
C ASN A 137 2.33 0.19 -22.70
N ASN A 138 2.92 1.39 -22.68
CA ASN A 138 4.30 1.63 -23.13
C ASN A 138 5.33 1.52 -22.00
N ILE A 139 4.91 1.17 -20.78
CA ILE A 139 5.78 0.99 -19.61
C ILE A 139 6.15 -0.49 -19.52
N PRO A 140 7.42 -0.89 -19.67
CA PRO A 140 7.77 -2.31 -19.66
C PRO A 140 7.69 -2.97 -18.28
N LYS A 141 7.97 -2.21 -17.21
CA LYS A 141 8.01 -2.71 -15.83
C LYS A 141 7.36 -1.69 -14.94
N PHE A 142 6.07 -1.88 -14.72
CA PHE A 142 5.26 -0.94 -13.98
C PHE A 142 5.76 -0.75 -12.55
N GLU A 143 6.17 -1.82 -11.87
CA GLU A 143 6.71 -1.78 -10.51
C GLU A 143 7.99 -0.93 -10.40
N ILE A 144 8.84 -0.95 -11.44
CA ILE A 144 10.05 -0.13 -11.50
C ILE A 144 9.69 1.32 -11.81
N TRP A 145 8.87 1.51 -12.85
CA TRP A 145 8.40 2.83 -13.25
C TRP A 145 7.73 3.55 -12.09
N PHE A 146 6.94 2.84 -11.29
CA PHE A 146 6.22 3.41 -10.15
C PHE A 146 7.17 3.87 -9.05
N ALA A 147 8.17 3.05 -8.68
CA ALA A 147 9.21 3.47 -7.74
C ALA A 147 9.98 4.70 -8.22
N ASP A 148 10.37 4.72 -9.50
CA ASP A 148 11.07 5.86 -10.09
C ASP A 148 10.16 7.10 -10.20
N TYR A 149 8.87 6.91 -10.44
CA TYR A 149 7.86 7.96 -10.48
C TYR A 149 7.70 8.63 -9.10
N LEU A 150 7.58 7.85 -8.03
CA LEU A 150 7.50 8.36 -6.65
C LEU A 150 8.74 9.17 -6.29
N LYS A 151 9.92 8.62 -6.56
CA LYS A 151 11.19 9.29 -6.29
C LYS A 151 11.33 10.59 -7.07
N LYS A 152 11.10 10.56 -8.39
CA LYS A 152 11.34 11.70 -9.28
C LYS A 152 10.35 12.84 -9.06
N ASN A 153 9.08 12.52 -8.79
CA ASN A 153 8.02 13.54 -8.77
C ASN A 153 7.60 13.95 -7.36
N PHE A 154 7.92 13.15 -6.34
CA PHE A 154 7.49 13.39 -4.96
C PHE A 154 8.61 13.29 -3.92
N ASP A 155 9.85 12.99 -4.32
CA ASP A 155 10.98 12.79 -3.40
C ASP A 155 10.73 11.68 -2.35
N ILE A 156 9.99 10.65 -2.77
CA ILE A 156 9.67 9.49 -1.93
C ILE A 156 10.58 8.32 -2.34
N ASP A 157 11.43 7.86 -1.41
CA ASP A 157 12.37 6.76 -1.65
C ASP A 157 12.39 5.76 -0.49
N PHE A 158 11.93 4.53 -0.73
CA PHE A 158 11.92 3.43 0.25
C PHE A 158 13.13 2.49 0.12
N SER A 159 14.07 2.76 -0.79
CA SER A 159 15.12 1.81 -1.17
C SER A 159 16.14 1.52 -0.07
N ASN A 160 16.24 2.40 0.94
CA ASN A 160 17.18 2.26 2.05
C ASN A 160 16.77 1.25 3.11
N SER A 161 15.51 0.81 3.14
CA SER A 161 15.00 -0.07 4.21
C SER A 161 15.55 -1.50 4.13
N PHE A 162 15.70 -2.02 2.90
CA PHE A 162 16.20 -3.37 2.64
C PHE A 162 17.24 -3.37 1.51
N PRO A 163 18.42 -2.73 1.72
CA PRO A 163 19.37 -2.43 0.65
C PRO A 163 19.97 -3.70 0.03
N ASN A 164 20.09 -4.77 0.80
CA ASN A 164 20.64 -6.06 0.34
C ASN A 164 19.61 -6.94 -0.40
N ASN A 165 18.33 -6.56 -0.37
CA ASN A 165 17.23 -7.34 -0.93
C ASN A 165 16.27 -6.43 -1.68
N ASN A 166 16.80 -5.57 -2.55
CA ASN A 166 16.03 -4.52 -3.20
C ASN A 166 15.21 -4.98 -4.42
N TYR A 167 15.27 -6.26 -4.79
CA TYR A 167 14.46 -6.85 -5.85
C TYR A 167 14.14 -8.32 -5.54
N ILE A 168 12.86 -8.65 -5.45
CA ILE A 168 12.37 -10.00 -5.17
C ILE A 168 11.16 -10.29 -6.03
N ILE A 169 11.12 -11.47 -6.65
CA ILE A 169 9.94 -11.99 -7.35
C ILE A 169 9.32 -13.09 -6.48
N PHE A 170 8.02 -12.98 -6.20
CA PHE A 170 7.27 -13.96 -5.43
C PHE A 170 6.59 -14.96 -6.36
N ASN A 171 7.40 -15.85 -6.96
CA ASN A 171 6.92 -16.89 -7.89
C ASN A 171 6.31 -18.12 -7.20
N ASN A 172 6.09 -18.04 -5.88
CA ASN A 172 5.33 -19.00 -5.10
C ASN A 172 3.81 -18.77 -5.19
N PHE A 173 3.38 -17.63 -5.72
CA PHE A 173 1.98 -17.35 -6.02
C PHE A 173 1.61 -17.72 -7.46
N ASP A 174 0.32 -17.86 -7.70
CA ASP A 174 -0.21 -17.94 -9.06
C ASP A 174 0.12 -16.64 -9.82
N SER A 175 0.53 -16.80 -11.08
CA SER A 175 0.80 -15.66 -11.93
C SER A 175 -0.48 -14.96 -12.35
N PHE A 176 -0.46 -13.63 -12.39
CA PHE A 176 -1.52 -12.82 -12.97
C PHE A 176 -1.01 -12.15 -14.26
N ALA A 177 -1.72 -12.33 -15.37
CA ALA A 177 -1.33 -11.81 -16.68
C ALA A 177 0.15 -12.09 -17.06
N ASN A 178 0.60 -13.32 -16.81
CA ASN A 178 1.98 -13.79 -17.03
C ASN A 178 3.06 -13.07 -16.21
N THR A 179 2.72 -12.46 -15.07
CA THR A 179 3.68 -11.85 -14.13
C THR A 179 3.39 -12.27 -12.70
N TYR A 180 4.33 -11.98 -11.80
CA TYR A 180 4.25 -12.31 -10.37
C TYR A 180 4.33 -11.04 -9.53
N PRO A 181 3.92 -11.09 -8.25
CA PRO A 181 4.17 -10.01 -7.31
C PRO A 181 5.68 -9.73 -7.20
N VAL A 182 6.03 -8.47 -6.97
CA VAL A 182 7.44 -8.01 -6.91
C VAL A 182 7.63 -7.07 -5.74
N PHE A 183 8.71 -7.29 -4.98
CA PHE A 183 9.27 -6.27 -4.10
C PHE A 183 10.41 -5.57 -4.85
N TYR A 184 10.33 -4.25 -5.01
CA TYR A 184 11.37 -3.46 -5.65
C TYR A 184 11.62 -2.17 -4.87
N LYS A 185 12.87 -1.94 -4.47
CA LYS A 185 13.32 -0.71 -3.78
C LYS A 185 12.39 -0.28 -2.63
N GLY A 186 11.98 -1.23 -1.78
CA GLY A 186 11.11 -0.94 -0.65
C GLY A 186 9.62 -0.89 -0.98
N ILE A 187 9.21 -1.16 -2.21
CA ILE A 187 7.80 -1.18 -2.64
C ILE A 187 7.38 -2.59 -3.00
N LEU A 188 6.36 -3.10 -2.32
CA LEU A 188 5.72 -4.39 -2.57
C LEU A 188 4.50 -4.19 -3.49
N THR A 189 4.59 -4.68 -4.72
CA THR A 189 3.50 -4.65 -5.71
C THR A 189 2.82 -5.99 -5.73
N SER A 190 1.54 -6.04 -5.36
CA SER A 190 0.84 -7.29 -5.04
C SER A 190 0.44 -8.11 -6.26
N ASN A 191 0.29 -7.49 -7.43
CA ASN A 191 -0.08 -8.15 -8.68
C ASN A 191 -1.30 -9.07 -8.56
N ASN A 192 -2.41 -8.53 -8.04
CA ASN A 192 -3.69 -9.24 -7.86
C ASN A 192 -3.67 -10.32 -6.75
N ILE A 193 -2.70 -10.26 -5.83
CA ILE A 193 -2.70 -11.02 -4.57
C ILE A 193 -3.18 -10.09 -3.45
N SER A 194 -3.81 -10.64 -2.41
CA SER A 194 -4.18 -9.87 -1.22
C SER A 194 -2.96 -9.19 -0.61
N GLU A 195 -3.08 -7.90 -0.28
CA GLU A 195 -1.97 -7.13 0.30
C GLU A 195 -1.51 -7.69 1.66
N ALA A 196 -2.44 -8.11 2.51
CA ALA A 196 -2.12 -8.77 3.78
C ALA A 196 -1.31 -10.05 3.58
N GLU A 197 -1.75 -10.90 2.65
CA GLU A 197 -1.04 -12.14 2.29
C GLU A 197 0.36 -11.86 1.73
N MET A 198 0.48 -10.82 0.90
CA MET A 198 1.76 -10.39 0.35
C MET A 198 2.71 -9.86 1.42
N MET A 199 2.23 -9.03 2.34
CA MET A 199 3.04 -8.52 3.45
C MET A 199 3.55 -9.67 4.33
N LEU A 200 2.70 -10.64 4.65
CA LEU A 200 3.13 -11.82 5.42
C LEU A 200 4.20 -12.62 4.65
N ASN A 201 3.98 -12.89 3.36
CA ASN A 201 4.96 -13.62 2.54
C ASN A 201 6.27 -12.85 2.40
N PHE A 202 6.24 -11.52 2.34
CA PHE A 202 7.42 -10.68 2.41
C PHE A 202 8.19 -10.92 3.72
N LEU A 203 7.54 -10.86 4.88
CA LEU A 203 8.20 -11.11 6.18
C LEU A 203 8.88 -12.48 6.22
N VAL A 204 8.17 -13.52 5.75
CA VAL A 204 8.68 -14.90 5.69
C VAL A 204 9.89 -14.99 4.76
N GLN A 205 9.78 -14.45 3.54
CA GLN A 205 10.84 -14.53 2.54
C GLN A 205 12.08 -13.74 2.94
N MET A 206 11.89 -12.64 3.65
CA MET A 206 12.97 -11.80 4.18
C MET A 206 13.60 -12.36 5.46
N ASN A 207 13.00 -13.42 6.04
CA ASN A 207 13.33 -13.92 7.37
C ASN A 207 13.40 -12.78 8.41
N PHE A 208 12.41 -11.88 8.33
CA PHE A 208 12.36 -10.66 9.13
C PHE A 208 11.13 -10.69 10.04
N ILE A 209 11.36 -10.54 11.35
CA ILE A 209 10.32 -10.60 12.38
C ILE A 209 10.49 -9.33 13.24
N PRO A 210 9.75 -8.25 12.96
CA PRO A 210 9.79 -7.06 13.80
C PRO A 210 9.14 -7.37 15.17
N LYS A 211 9.52 -6.65 16.22
CA LYS A 211 8.78 -6.67 17.49
C LYS A 211 7.52 -5.80 17.42
N CYS A 212 7.53 -4.77 16.58
CA CYS A 212 6.36 -3.94 16.32
C CYS A 212 6.18 -3.72 14.81
N PHE A 213 5.03 -4.13 14.29
CA PHE A 213 4.59 -3.92 12.92
C PHE A 213 3.57 -2.79 12.91
N ILE A 214 3.92 -1.69 12.28
CA ILE A 214 3.13 -0.47 12.23
C ILE A 214 2.62 -0.31 10.81
N MET A 215 1.31 -0.28 10.63
CA MET A 215 0.66 -0.20 9.32
C MET A 215 -0.17 1.07 9.20
N ILE A 216 -0.09 1.75 8.06
CA ILE A 216 -0.92 2.90 7.73
C ILE A 216 -1.75 2.54 6.50
N SER A 217 -3.08 2.56 6.62
CA SER A 217 -3.99 2.28 5.50
C SER A 217 -5.33 2.99 5.71
N SER A 218 -6.00 3.26 4.59
CA SER A 218 -7.39 3.73 4.59
C SER A 218 -8.42 2.60 4.73
N SER A 219 -8.02 1.32 4.62
CA SER A 219 -8.94 0.17 4.75
C SER A 219 -8.86 -0.47 6.13
N ILE A 220 -9.97 -0.40 6.88
CA ILE A 220 -10.12 -1.08 8.17
C ILE A 220 -10.10 -2.61 8.02
N GLU A 221 -10.62 -3.13 6.91
CA GLU A 221 -10.63 -4.56 6.60
C GLU A 221 -9.21 -5.09 6.39
N LEU A 222 -8.38 -4.32 5.68
CA LEU A 222 -6.98 -4.68 5.47
C LEU A 222 -6.18 -4.66 6.78
N LEU A 223 -6.37 -3.64 7.62
CA LEU A 223 -5.75 -3.58 8.95
C LEU A 223 -6.13 -4.78 9.81
N SER A 224 -7.43 -5.09 9.86
CA SER A 224 -7.96 -6.24 10.62
C SER A 224 -7.43 -7.58 10.08
N SER A 225 -7.34 -7.72 8.75
CA SER A 225 -6.76 -8.90 8.12
C SER A 225 -5.29 -9.05 8.46
N MET A 226 -4.52 -7.95 8.44
CA MET A 226 -3.09 -7.99 8.78
C MET A 226 -2.88 -8.35 10.26
N GLU A 227 -3.68 -7.80 11.17
CA GLU A 227 -3.67 -8.15 12.60
C GLU A 227 -3.80 -9.67 12.80
N LEU A 228 -4.83 -10.28 12.19
CA LEU A 228 -5.10 -11.71 12.30
C LEU A 228 -3.95 -12.56 11.73
N GLN A 229 -3.40 -12.16 10.59
CA GLN A 229 -2.28 -12.86 9.96
C GLN A 229 -0.99 -12.78 10.79
N LEU A 230 -0.66 -11.62 11.34
CA LEU A 230 0.49 -11.45 12.22
C LEU A 230 0.34 -12.23 13.53
N GLY A 231 -0.86 -12.19 14.13
CA GLY A 231 -1.15 -12.95 15.34
C GLY A 231 -1.00 -14.46 15.15
N SER A 232 -1.31 -14.96 13.94
CA SER A 232 -1.10 -16.37 13.57
C SER A 232 0.36 -16.69 13.24
N TYR A 233 1.10 -15.73 12.68
CA TYR A 233 2.50 -15.89 12.31
C TYR A 233 3.44 -15.89 13.52
N SER A 234 3.25 -14.96 14.46
CA SER A 234 4.10 -14.85 15.64
C SER A 234 3.41 -14.09 16.76
N SER A 235 3.34 -14.71 17.95
CA SER A 235 2.78 -14.08 19.16
C SER A 235 3.63 -12.93 19.73
N ASN A 236 4.82 -12.70 19.16
CA ASN A 236 5.79 -11.72 19.66
C ASN A 236 5.77 -10.40 18.89
N ILE A 237 4.90 -10.29 17.88
CA ILE A 237 4.73 -9.07 17.08
C ILE A 237 3.59 -8.27 17.71
N LEU A 238 3.88 -7.03 18.13
CA LEU A 238 2.87 -6.01 18.39
C LEU A 238 2.39 -5.44 17.06
N PHE A 239 1.08 -5.44 16.81
CA PHE A 239 0.50 -4.80 15.62
C PHE A 239 -0.09 -3.43 15.98
N ILE A 240 0.27 -2.39 15.24
CA ILE A 240 -0.33 -1.06 15.34
C ILE A 240 -0.87 -0.68 13.96
N GLY A 241 -2.19 -0.59 13.84
CA GLY A 241 -2.85 -0.13 12.62
C GLY A 241 -3.31 1.32 12.75
N TYR A 242 -2.76 2.23 11.96
CA TYR A 242 -3.34 3.56 11.79
C TYR A 242 -4.38 3.50 10.67
N HIS A 243 -5.65 3.54 11.07
CA HIS A 243 -6.76 3.69 10.14
C HIS A 243 -6.87 5.16 9.74
N TYR A 244 -6.36 5.46 8.55
CA TYR A 244 -6.28 6.80 8.04
C TYR A 244 -7.58 7.20 7.34
N ASN A 245 -8.37 8.02 8.02
CA ASN A 245 -9.65 8.52 7.54
C ASN A 245 -9.56 10.02 7.25
N ASN A 246 -9.04 10.37 6.08
CA ASN A 246 -8.99 11.77 5.66
C ASN A 246 -10.25 12.14 4.88
N LYS A 247 -11.14 12.88 5.55
CA LYS A 247 -12.38 13.43 5.00
C LYS A 247 -12.18 14.57 4.00
N ASN A 248 -10.98 14.77 3.47
CA ASN A 248 -10.72 15.74 2.41
C ASN A 248 -11.38 15.29 1.10
N THR A 249 -12.68 15.54 0.99
CA THR A 249 -13.43 15.43 -0.26
C THR A 249 -12.76 16.29 -1.34
N PRO A 250 -12.63 15.80 -2.59
CA PRO A 250 -12.25 16.64 -3.71
C PRO A 250 -13.16 17.88 -3.75
N LYS A 251 -12.59 19.07 -3.91
CA LYS A 251 -13.35 20.33 -4.04
C LYS A 251 -14.47 20.15 -5.08
N ASN A 252 -15.72 20.38 -4.67
CA ASN A 252 -16.97 20.38 -5.48
C ASN A 252 -16.71 20.35 -6.99
N LYS A 253 -16.50 19.14 -7.53
CA LYS A 253 -16.47 18.91 -8.97
C LYS A 253 -17.90 18.63 -9.40
N ASP A 254 -18.29 19.18 -10.55
CA ASP A 254 -19.63 19.00 -11.08
C ASP A 254 -19.76 17.68 -11.86
N VAL A 255 -21.00 17.35 -12.23
CA VAL A 255 -21.34 16.17 -13.05
C VAL A 255 -20.56 16.17 -14.37
N ALA A 256 -20.31 17.34 -14.98
CA ALA A 256 -19.62 17.46 -16.25
C ALA A 256 -18.15 17.02 -16.15
N TYR A 257 -17.46 17.42 -15.08
CA TYR A 257 -16.10 16.97 -14.80
C TYR A 257 -16.01 15.44 -14.69
N TYR A 258 -16.87 14.84 -13.86
CA TYR A 258 -16.85 13.39 -13.65
C TYR A 258 -17.27 12.61 -14.89
N THR A 259 -18.25 13.10 -15.64
CA THR A 259 -18.67 12.50 -16.91
C THR A 259 -17.51 12.47 -17.91
N LYS A 260 -16.75 13.57 -18.01
CA LYS A 260 -15.57 13.63 -18.86
C LYS A 260 -14.50 12.64 -18.40
N LEU A 261 -14.15 12.64 -17.11
CA LEU A 261 -13.18 11.72 -16.52
C LEU A 261 -13.53 10.25 -16.82
N ILE A 262 -14.78 9.86 -16.55
CA ILE A 262 -15.28 8.50 -16.76
C ILE A 262 -15.20 8.11 -18.26
N ASN A 263 -15.64 8.98 -19.16
CA ASN A 263 -15.58 8.70 -20.60
C ASN A 263 -14.13 8.59 -21.12
N ASP A 264 -13.24 9.47 -20.64
CA ASP A 264 -11.82 9.43 -20.99
C ASP A 264 -11.18 8.12 -20.51
N VAL A 265 -11.52 7.66 -19.30
CA VAL A 265 -11.06 6.38 -18.74
C VAL A 265 -11.61 5.20 -19.55
N ILE A 266 -12.91 5.16 -19.87
CA ILE A 266 -13.53 4.10 -20.69
C ILE A 266 -12.83 3.97 -22.05
N SER A 267 -12.55 5.10 -22.71
CA SER A 267 -11.84 5.11 -24.00
C SER A 267 -10.42 4.51 -23.90
N GLN A 268 -9.75 4.73 -22.78
CA GLN A 268 -8.40 4.20 -22.52
C GLN A 268 -8.41 2.72 -22.14
N ILE A 269 -9.35 2.28 -21.29
CA ILE A 269 -9.51 0.86 -20.90
C ILE A 269 -9.58 -0.04 -22.14
N ASN A 270 -10.39 0.36 -23.13
CA ASN A 270 -10.54 -0.40 -24.37
C ASN A 270 -9.23 -0.56 -25.17
N LYS A 271 -8.31 0.40 -25.05
CA LYS A 271 -7.02 0.44 -25.74
C LYS A 271 -5.86 -0.15 -24.93
N LEU A 272 -6.11 -0.49 -23.66
CA LEU A 272 -5.08 -0.95 -22.72
C LEU A 272 -4.40 -2.23 -23.22
N LYS A 273 -3.07 -2.26 -23.09
CA LYS A 273 -2.21 -3.39 -23.46
C LYS A 273 -1.35 -3.82 -22.27
N ARG A 274 -1.35 -5.12 -21.97
CA ARG A 274 -0.47 -5.72 -20.94
C ARG A 274 0.66 -6.57 -21.49
N ASN A 275 0.65 -6.91 -22.79
CA ASN A 275 1.67 -7.64 -23.59
C ASN A 275 2.84 -8.33 -22.86
N ASN A 276 2.59 -9.04 -21.76
CA ASN A 276 3.62 -9.67 -20.96
C ASN A 276 4.08 -10.93 -21.69
N PRO A 277 5.39 -11.15 -21.81
CA PRO A 277 5.89 -12.38 -22.42
C PRO A 277 5.36 -13.58 -21.63
N PRO A 278 5.05 -14.71 -22.29
CA PRO A 278 4.69 -15.93 -21.58
C PRO A 278 5.77 -16.31 -20.57
N LEU A 279 5.34 -16.77 -19.40
CA LEU A 279 6.26 -17.27 -18.39
C LEU A 279 6.98 -18.49 -18.96
N LYS A 280 8.31 -18.44 -19.00
CA LYS A 280 9.12 -19.63 -19.29
C LYS A 280 9.01 -20.55 -18.07
N ASN A 281 8.78 -21.86 -18.29
CA ASN A 281 8.81 -22.89 -17.24
C ASN A 281 10.14 -22.83 -16.50
N ASN A 282 10.23 -22.07 -15.42
CA ASN A 282 11.46 -21.87 -14.69
C ASN A 282 11.17 -21.99 -13.19
N ASN A 283 11.58 -23.14 -12.66
CA ASN A 283 11.90 -23.39 -11.24
C ASN A 283 13.08 -22.51 -10.75
N ALA A 284 13.29 -21.33 -11.34
CA ALA A 284 14.40 -20.46 -11.02
C ALA A 284 13.95 -19.49 -9.94
N LYS A 285 14.47 -19.68 -8.72
CA LYS A 285 14.65 -18.57 -7.76
C LYS A 285 15.51 -17.52 -8.47
N GLY A 286 14.84 -16.55 -9.11
CA GLY A 286 15.47 -15.68 -10.09
C GLY A 286 16.43 -14.69 -9.42
N LYS A 287 17.69 -14.69 -9.85
CA LYS A 287 18.59 -13.54 -9.66
C LYS A 287 17.90 -12.28 -10.20
N ASN A 288 18.14 -11.14 -9.56
CA ASN A 288 17.69 -9.84 -10.04
C ASN A 288 18.11 -9.67 -11.52
N PRO A 289 17.18 -9.63 -12.48
CA PRO A 289 17.51 -9.44 -13.88
C PRO A 289 18.07 -8.03 -14.17
N TYR A 290 18.21 -7.19 -13.14
CA TYR A 290 18.71 -5.82 -13.18
C TYR A 290 19.98 -5.58 -12.35
N ASP A 291 20.61 -6.62 -11.79
CA ASP A 291 22.01 -6.49 -11.37
C ASP A 291 22.86 -6.35 -12.63
N THR A 292 23.04 -5.12 -13.11
CA THR A 292 24.17 -4.81 -13.97
C THR A 292 25.41 -5.06 -13.12
N ASN A 293 26.13 -6.14 -13.38
CA ASN A 293 27.50 -6.29 -12.88
C ASN A 293 28.26 -4.98 -13.14
N LYS A 294 28.50 -4.22 -12.08
CA LYS A 294 29.55 -3.22 -11.99
C LYS A 294 30.20 -3.35 -10.62
#